data_AF-Q5GTM0-F1
#
_entry.id   AF-Q5GTM0-F1
#
_cell.length_a   1.000
_cell.length_b   1.000
_cell.length_c   1.000
_cell.angle_alpha   90.00
_cell.angle_beta   90.00
_cell.angle_gamma   90.00
#
_symmetry.space_group_name_H-M   'P 1'
#
loop_
_entity.id
_entity.type
_entity.pdbx_description
1 polymer ?
#
loop_
_entity_poly.entity_id
_entity_poly.type
_entity_poly.pdbx_seq_one_letter_code
_entity_poly.pdbx_strand_id
1 'polypeptide(L)'
;MAFSKFLDPKNDVAFWCIFGTEKNKDIEFLITIMDVEIASKKQNIVDVLYKDENEVQVIVKIQAAKTKGFKKRAQLHAAKAYSRQSNNYINLKKVFFIAISNSALFPEEVEYISAHSIRDIKTNGYHLKDFQFVFIELPKFTKSKVEQLESTIERWYFFFKYAENTTDKDLRDIVEKFLMLKLTYDELDKFSWNEKDLVVYEERVMDLQKEAAILEYKLDLAKGEGIKIGQ
;
A
#
# COMPACT_ATOMS: atom_id res chain seq x y z
N MET A 1 -15.19 -16.82 15.32
CA MET A 1 -14.83 -15.46 14.86
C MET A 1 -16.04 -14.90 14.14
N ALA A 2 -16.49 -13.70 14.47
CA ALA A 2 -17.53 -13.04 13.68
C ALA A 2 -16.96 -12.83 12.28
N PHE A 3 -17.58 -13.42 11.26
CA PHE A 3 -17.12 -13.27 9.89
C PHE A 3 -17.35 -11.81 9.47
N SER A 4 -16.28 -11.04 9.32
CA SER A 4 -16.36 -9.71 8.72
C SER A 4 -17.07 -9.77 7.36
N LYS A 5 -17.82 -8.72 7.04
CA LYS A 5 -18.49 -8.56 5.73
C LYS A 5 -17.48 -8.19 4.64
N PHE A 6 -16.50 -7.36 4.98
CA PHE A 6 -15.55 -6.81 4.01
C PHE A 6 -14.20 -7.52 4.11
N LEU A 7 -13.63 -7.88 2.96
CA LEU A 7 -12.28 -8.44 2.88
C LEU A 7 -11.23 -7.41 3.29
N ASP A 8 -10.07 -7.85 3.81
CA ASP A 8 -9.00 -6.95 4.23
C ASP A 8 -8.27 -6.35 3.00
N PRO A 9 -8.34 -5.03 2.74
CA PRO A 9 -7.65 -4.40 1.61
C PRO A 9 -6.13 -4.42 1.72
N LYS A 10 -5.56 -4.84 2.87
CA LYS A 10 -4.12 -5.06 3.04
C LYS A 10 -3.67 -6.41 2.46
N ASN A 11 -4.60 -7.33 2.21
CA ASN A 11 -4.34 -8.55 1.47
C ASN A 11 -4.14 -8.19 -0.01
N ASP A 12 -3.09 -8.75 -0.63
CA ASP A 12 -2.72 -8.46 -2.02
C ASP A 12 -3.79 -8.86 -3.04
N VAL A 13 -4.58 -9.90 -2.77
CA VAL A 13 -5.71 -10.32 -3.63
C VAL A 13 -6.85 -9.31 -3.58
N ALA A 14 -7.26 -8.91 -2.37
CA ALA A 14 -8.31 -7.90 -2.18
C ALA A 14 -7.88 -6.53 -2.72
N PHE A 15 -6.64 -6.13 -2.45
CA PHE A 15 -6.04 -4.92 -3.04
C PHE A 15 -6.09 -4.97 -4.56
N TRP A 16 -5.71 -6.09 -5.18
CA TRP A 16 -5.75 -6.20 -6.63
C TRP A 16 -7.18 -6.10 -7.19
N CYS A 17 -8.18 -6.61 -6.49
CA CYS A 17 -9.57 -6.49 -6.93
C CYS A 17 -10.04 -5.03 -6.98
N ILE A 18 -9.66 -4.24 -5.96
CA ILE A 18 -9.95 -2.80 -5.91
C ILE A 18 -9.12 -2.02 -6.93
N PHE A 19 -7.79 -2.17 -6.94
CA PHE A 19 -6.89 -1.25 -7.64
C PHE A 19 -6.33 -1.82 -8.98
N GLY A 20 -6.63 -3.07 -9.30
CA GLY A 20 -6.06 -3.80 -10.44
C GLY A 20 -7.01 -4.10 -11.59
N THR A 21 -8.29 -3.73 -11.47
CA THR A 21 -9.34 -3.96 -12.48
C THR A 21 -9.64 -2.68 -13.28
N GLU A 22 -10.12 -2.84 -14.51
CA GLU A 22 -10.42 -1.69 -15.38
C GLU A 22 -11.55 -0.78 -14.86
N LYS A 23 -12.37 -1.27 -13.92
CA LYS A 23 -13.50 -0.54 -13.35
C LYS A 23 -13.08 0.60 -12.42
N ASN A 24 -11.89 0.52 -11.84
CA ASN A 24 -11.34 1.50 -10.91
C ASN A 24 -10.08 2.14 -11.52
N LYS A 25 -10.14 2.58 -12.79
CA LYS A 25 -8.99 3.23 -13.46
C LYS A 25 -8.69 4.63 -12.92
N ASP A 26 -9.70 5.31 -12.40
CA ASP A 26 -9.63 6.71 -11.92
C ASP A 26 -9.55 6.77 -10.39
N ILE A 27 -8.51 6.16 -9.81
CA ILE A 27 -8.40 6.13 -8.36
C ILE A 27 -7.87 7.47 -7.87
N GLU A 28 -8.80 8.36 -7.52
CA GLU A 28 -8.55 9.63 -6.82
C GLU A 28 -7.53 9.49 -5.68
N PHE A 29 -7.41 8.34 -5.02
CA PHE A 29 -6.38 8.08 -4.01
C PHE A 29 -4.95 8.37 -4.51
N LEU A 30 -4.59 7.80 -5.67
CA LEU A 30 -3.26 7.94 -6.23
C LEU A 30 -3.07 9.34 -6.82
N ILE A 31 -4.12 9.86 -7.46
CA ILE A 31 -4.18 11.23 -7.97
C ILE A 31 -3.99 12.23 -6.80
N THR A 32 -4.61 12.02 -5.64
CA THR A 32 -4.49 12.95 -4.50
C THR A 32 -3.09 12.89 -3.87
N ILE A 33 -2.44 11.72 -3.87
CA ILE A 33 -1.05 11.58 -3.37
C ILE A 33 -0.04 12.20 -4.35
N MET A 34 -0.36 12.25 -5.65
CA MET A 34 0.62 12.49 -6.71
C MET A 34 0.39 13.74 -7.57
N ASP A 35 -0.83 14.28 -7.55
CA ASP A 35 -1.33 15.36 -8.41
C ASP A 35 -1.24 15.02 -9.93
N VAL A 36 -1.61 13.79 -10.32
CA VAL A 36 -1.47 13.26 -11.70
C VAL A 36 -2.62 12.32 -12.09
N GLU A 37 -3.24 12.49 -13.26
CA GLU A 37 -4.26 11.59 -13.87
C GLU A 37 -3.62 10.30 -14.42
N ILE A 38 -4.24 9.11 -14.41
CA ILE A 38 -3.49 7.84 -14.53
C ILE A 38 -4.16 6.84 -15.51
N ALA A 39 -3.39 6.15 -16.38
CA ALA A 39 -3.81 4.95 -17.13
C ALA A 39 -3.00 3.69 -16.71
N SER A 40 -3.58 2.50 -16.63
CA SER A 40 -2.94 1.33 -15.98
C SER A 40 -2.46 0.22 -16.96
N LYS A 41 -1.35 -0.48 -16.62
CA LYS A 41 -0.95 -1.74 -17.31
C LYS A 41 -0.30 -2.75 -16.35
N LYS A 42 -0.83 -3.99 -16.33
CA LYS A 42 -0.47 -5.09 -15.41
C LYS A 42 0.98 -5.60 -15.59
N GLN A 43 1.74 -5.71 -14.49
CA GLN A 43 2.92 -6.60 -14.37
C GLN A 43 3.05 -7.20 -12.94
N ASN A 44 2.54 -8.43 -12.77
CA ASN A 44 2.65 -9.29 -11.57
C ASN A 44 2.16 -8.74 -10.21
N ILE A 45 1.83 -9.70 -9.34
CA ILE A 45 0.76 -9.69 -8.32
C ILE A 45 0.76 -8.55 -7.28
N VAL A 46 1.83 -7.74 -7.13
CA VAL A 46 1.88 -6.63 -6.13
C VAL A 46 2.69 -5.42 -6.60
N ASP A 47 2.74 -5.15 -7.90
CA ASP A 47 3.29 -3.90 -8.44
C ASP A 47 2.26 -3.34 -9.43
N VAL A 48 1.36 -2.46 -8.98
CA VAL A 48 0.47 -1.78 -9.94
C VAL A 48 1.29 -0.69 -10.61
N LEU A 49 1.67 -0.94 -11.86
CA LEU A 49 2.32 0.03 -12.72
C LEU A 49 1.24 0.90 -13.38
N TYR A 50 1.20 2.15 -12.97
CA TYR A 50 0.39 3.17 -13.62
C TYR A 50 1.27 4.01 -14.55
N LYS A 51 0.70 4.39 -15.69
CA LYS A 51 1.22 5.28 -16.72
C LYS A 51 0.18 6.35 -17.00
N ASP A 52 0.42 7.60 -16.62
CA ASP A 52 -0.48 8.68 -17.03
C ASP A 52 -0.44 8.93 -18.55
N GLU A 53 -1.31 9.83 -19.03
CA GLU A 53 -1.29 10.36 -20.40
C GLU A 53 0.08 10.97 -20.78
N ASN A 54 0.91 11.33 -19.78
CA ASN A 54 2.27 11.86 -19.93
C ASN A 54 3.38 10.79 -19.79
N GLU A 55 3.05 9.50 -19.70
CA GLU A 55 3.92 8.33 -19.49
C GLU A 55 4.71 8.24 -18.14
N VAL A 56 4.35 9.01 -17.12
CA VAL A 56 4.85 8.93 -15.73
C VAL A 56 4.57 7.56 -15.14
N GLN A 57 5.59 6.92 -14.56
CA GLN A 57 5.46 5.58 -14.00
C GLN A 57 5.24 5.61 -12.50
N VAL A 58 4.16 4.99 -12.04
CA VAL A 58 3.88 4.80 -10.62
C VAL A 58 3.95 3.33 -10.28
N ILE A 59 4.72 2.98 -9.26
CA ILE A 59 4.76 1.64 -8.70
C ILE A 59 4.09 1.71 -7.33
N VAL A 60 2.93 1.08 -7.20
CA VAL A 60 2.25 0.95 -5.91
C VAL A 60 2.47 -0.45 -5.36
N LYS A 61 2.99 -0.52 -4.13
CA LYS A 61 3.30 -1.76 -3.43
C LYS A 61 2.68 -1.75 -2.03
N ILE A 62 1.81 -2.73 -1.75
CA ILE A 62 1.35 -3.00 -0.39
C ILE A 62 2.23 -4.09 0.23
N GLN A 63 2.64 -3.89 1.48
CA GLN A 63 3.41 -4.87 2.23
C GLN A 63 2.87 -4.98 3.66
N ALA A 64 2.22 -6.11 3.96
CA ALA A 64 1.70 -6.41 5.30
C ALA A 64 2.82 -6.70 6.32
N ALA A 65 3.92 -7.35 5.91
CA ALA A 65 4.98 -7.79 6.82
C ALA A 65 6.26 -6.93 6.75
N LYS A 66 6.83 -6.62 7.93
CA LYS A 66 8.15 -6.00 8.05
C LYS A 66 9.24 -6.98 7.63
N THR A 67 9.84 -6.73 6.48
CA THR A 67 10.90 -7.58 5.96
C THR A 67 12.22 -6.81 5.88
N LYS A 68 13.31 -7.46 6.30
CA LYS A 68 14.66 -6.90 6.12
C LYS A 68 14.87 -6.56 4.64
N GLY A 69 15.42 -5.36 4.39
CA GLY A 69 15.71 -4.90 3.03
C GLY A 69 14.54 -4.29 2.24
N PHE A 70 13.36 -4.06 2.83
CA PHE A 70 12.24 -3.43 2.13
C PHE A 70 12.62 -2.11 1.45
N LYS A 71 13.33 -1.22 2.16
CA LYS A 71 13.82 0.06 1.62
C LYS A 71 14.74 -0.14 0.39
N LYS A 72 15.64 -1.13 0.45
CA LYS A 72 16.52 -1.47 -0.69
C LYS A 72 15.74 -2.05 -1.87
N ARG A 73 14.71 -2.88 -1.60
CA ARG A 73 13.85 -3.40 -2.66
C ARG A 73 13.04 -2.28 -3.32
N ALA A 74 12.50 -1.34 -2.54
CA ALA A 74 11.80 -0.18 -3.07
C ALA A 74 12.67 0.58 -4.09
N GLN A 75 13.93 0.87 -3.71
CA GLN A 75 14.90 1.49 -4.62
C GLN A 75 15.20 0.64 -5.85
N LEU A 76 15.39 -0.68 -5.68
CA LEU A 76 15.63 -1.61 -6.79
C LEU A 76 14.45 -1.67 -7.77
N HIS A 77 13.21 -1.70 -7.26
CA HIS A 77 12.01 -1.72 -8.09
C HIS A 77 11.87 -0.41 -8.88
N ALA A 78 12.04 0.74 -8.22
CA ALA A 78 12.00 2.03 -8.88
C ALA A 78 13.08 2.14 -9.98
N ALA A 79 14.32 1.75 -9.67
CA ALA A 79 15.42 1.75 -10.64
C ALA A 79 15.15 0.80 -11.83
N LYS A 80 14.61 -0.39 -11.58
CA LYS A 80 14.23 -1.33 -12.65
C LYS A 80 13.12 -0.79 -13.54
N ALA A 81 12.14 -0.08 -12.98
CA ALA A 81 11.08 0.54 -13.77
C ALA A 81 11.65 1.66 -14.64
N TYR A 82 12.48 2.53 -14.05
CA TYR A 82 13.19 3.58 -14.77
C TYR A 82 14.06 3.04 -15.91
N SER A 83 14.84 1.98 -15.66
CA SER A 83 15.73 1.38 -16.65
C SER A 83 15.01 0.65 -17.78
N ARG A 84 13.75 0.24 -17.57
CA ARG A 84 12.92 -0.45 -18.58
C ARG A 84 12.16 0.51 -19.49
N GLN A 85 12.31 1.82 -19.27
CA GLN A 85 11.76 2.83 -20.16
C GLN A 85 12.47 2.81 -21.52
N SER A 86 11.96 3.59 -22.48
CA SER A 86 12.50 3.61 -23.83
C SER A 86 14.00 3.93 -23.84
N ASN A 87 14.71 3.48 -24.87
CA ASN A 87 16.14 3.77 -25.05
C ASN A 87 16.44 5.25 -25.37
N ASN A 88 15.43 6.12 -25.46
CA ASN A 88 15.64 7.55 -25.60
C ASN A 88 15.80 8.22 -24.22
N TYR A 89 17.06 8.39 -23.80
CA TYR A 89 17.42 8.96 -22.50
C TYR A 89 16.85 10.37 -22.23
N ILE A 90 16.58 11.14 -23.30
CA ILE A 90 16.05 12.51 -23.19
C ILE A 90 14.59 12.51 -22.71
N ASN A 91 13.86 11.43 -22.97
CA ASN A 91 12.43 11.31 -22.69
C ASN A 91 12.14 10.39 -21.51
N LEU A 92 13.12 10.09 -20.66
CA LEU A 92 12.88 9.31 -19.46
C LEU A 92 11.91 10.05 -18.54
N LYS A 93 10.99 9.28 -17.98
CA LYS A 93 9.87 9.74 -17.17
C LYS A 93 10.15 9.42 -15.72
N LYS A 94 9.69 10.32 -14.86
CA LYS A 94 9.77 10.18 -13.41
C LYS A 94 9.09 8.88 -12.96
N VAL A 95 9.71 8.24 -11.98
CA VAL A 95 9.19 7.07 -11.27
C VAL A 95 8.79 7.46 -9.85
N PHE A 96 7.53 7.21 -9.53
CA PHE A 96 7.01 7.29 -8.18
C PHE A 96 6.90 5.89 -7.61
N PHE A 97 7.43 5.68 -6.42
CA PHE A 97 7.27 4.44 -5.68
C PHE A 97 6.45 4.71 -4.44
N ILE A 98 5.24 4.14 -4.36
CA ILE A 98 4.35 4.28 -3.21
C ILE A 98 4.29 2.95 -2.48
N ALA A 99 4.65 2.97 -1.19
CA ALA A 99 4.57 1.82 -0.31
C ALA A 99 3.53 2.05 0.79
N ILE A 100 2.56 1.15 0.90
CA ILE A 100 1.64 1.09 2.05
C ILE A 100 2.11 -0.06 2.93
N SER A 101 2.50 0.25 4.18
CA SER A 101 3.02 -0.73 5.12
C SER A 101 2.19 -0.81 6.38
N ASN A 102 1.90 -2.04 6.80
CA ASN A 102 1.32 -2.31 8.11
C ASN A 102 2.38 -2.44 9.23
N SER A 103 3.57 -1.84 9.02
CA SER A 103 4.69 -1.90 9.96
C SER A 103 5.46 -0.58 10.00
N ALA A 104 6.07 -0.29 11.15
CA ALA A 104 6.98 0.86 11.29
C ALA A 104 8.32 0.57 10.59
N LEU A 105 8.54 1.26 9.48
CA LEU A 105 9.73 1.27 8.62
C LEU A 105 10.70 2.39 8.99
N PHE A 106 10.20 3.54 9.47
CA PHE A 106 11.00 4.71 9.83
C PHE A 106 10.88 5.03 11.33
N PRO A 107 11.83 5.80 11.89
CA PRO A 107 11.76 6.32 13.25
C PRO A 107 10.44 7.06 13.56
N GLU A 108 10.12 7.27 14.84
CA GLU A 108 8.84 7.86 15.27
C GLU A 108 8.68 9.31 14.86
N GLU A 109 9.77 10.07 14.75
CA GLU A 109 9.77 11.46 14.28
C GLU A 109 9.36 11.60 12.81
N VAL A 110 9.40 10.51 12.05
CA VAL A 110 8.90 10.49 10.67
C VAL A 110 7.40 10.27 10.70
N GLU A 111 6.66 11.21 10.11
CA GLU A 111 5.20 11.13 10.01
C GLU A 111 4.72 9.86 9.29
N TYR A 112 3.44 9.54 9.49
CA TYR A 112 2.80 8.36 8.91
C TYR A 112 2.78 8.38 7.37
N ILE A 113 2.89 9.56 6.75
CA ILE A 113 3.20 9.72 5.32
C ILE A 113 4.59 10.35 5.24
N SER A 114 5.51 9.71 4.53
CA SER A 114 6.83 10.28 4.30
C SER A 114 7.23 10.22 2.83
N ALA A 115 7.54 11.38 2.27
CA ALA A 115 8.03 11.52 0.91
C ALA A 115 9.55 11.74 0.91
N HIS A 116 10.27 10.92 0.15
CA HIS A 116 11.72 10.90 0.07
C HIS A 116 12.17 11.19 -1.36
N SER A 117 13.10 12.13 -1.50
CA SER A 117 13.65 12.59 -2.78
C SER A 117 15.18 12.62 -2.73
N ILE A 118 15.82 12.57 -3.90
CA ILE A 118 17.28 12.73 -4.02
C ILE A 118 17.61 14.22 -3.89
N ARG A 119 18.57 14.57 -3.03
CA ARG A 119 18.95 15.97 -2.75
C ARG A 119 20.46 16.17 -2.81
N ASP A 120 20.87 17.36 -3.22
CA ASP A 120 22.27 17.78 -3.14
C ASP A 120 22.71 17.89 -1.67
N ILE A 121 23.90 17.39 -1.37
CA ILE A 121 24.39 17.25 0.02
C ILE A 121 24.68 18.62 0.64
N LYS A 122 25.16 19.61 -0.14
CA LYS A 122 25.60 20.89 0.40
C LYS A 122 24.44 21.89 0.51
N THR A 123 23.59 21.94 -0.51
CA THR A 123 22.56 22.96 -0.68
C THR A 123 21.18 22.47 -0.32
N ASN A 124 21.01 21.16 -0.10
CA ASN A 124 19.70 20.50 0.01
C ASN A 124 18.82 20.67 -1.24
N GLY A 125 19.42 21.04 -2.37
CA GLY A 125 18.75 21.31 -3.65
C GLY A 125 18.17 20.06 -4.29
N TYR A 126 17.03 20.22 -4.97
CA TYR A 126 16.29 19.12 -5.63
C TYR A 126 16.50 19.16 -7.16
N HIS A 127 17.63 18.61 -7.61
CA HIS A 127 18.04 18.64 -9.03
C HIS A 127 17.74 17.35 -9.78
N LEU A 128 17.84 16.19 -9.11
CA LEU A 128 17.56 14.87 -9.69
C LEU A 128 16.11 14.48 -9.34
N LYS A 129 15.19 14.70 -10.29
CA LYS A 129 13.74 14.67 -10.01
C LYS A 129 13.05 13.35 -10.37
N ASP A 130 13.75 12.44 -11.03
CA ASP A 130 13.14 11.28 -11.68
C ASP A 130 12.80 10.14 -10.71
N PHE A 131 13.15 10.28 -9.43
CA PHE A 131 12.75 9.34 -8.39
C PHE A 131 12.08 10.05 -7.23
N GLN A 132 10.92 9.54 -6.83
CA GLN A 132 10.25 9.92 -5.59
C GLN A 132 9.70 8.68 -4.90
N PHE A 133 9.95 8.56 -3.60
CA PHE A 133 9.48 7.44 -2.80
C PHE A 133 8.52 7.95 -1.74
N VAL A 134 7.31 7.42 -1.69
CA VAL A 134 6.30 7.74 -0.68
C VAL A 134 6.07 6.48 0.15
N PHE A 135 6.23 6.59 1.46
CA PHE A 135 5.93 5.51 2.39
C PHE A 135 4.78 5.94 3.30
N ILE A 136 3.77 5.07 3.38
CA ILE A 136 2.58 5.21 4.19
C ILE A 136 2.64 4.12 5.27
N GLU A 137 2.81 4.51 6.52
CA GLU A 137 2.97 3.62 7.67
C GLU A 137 1.66 3.59 8.49
N LEU A 138 0.78 2.64 8.19
CA LEU A 138 -0.54 2.51 8.84
C LEU A 138 -0.51 2.44 10.38
N PRO A 139 0.52 1.85 11.04
CA PRO A 139 0.61 1.87 12.49
C PRO A 139 0.69 3.27 13.09
N LYS A 140 1.27 4.24 12.36
CA LYS A 140 1.42 5.63 12.81
C LYS A 140 0.16 6.48 12.58
N PHE A 141 -0.81 6.00 11.80
CA PHE A 141 -2.08 6.68 11.59
C PHE A 141 -3.00 6.49 12.81
N THR A 142 -3.28 7.56 13.56
CA THR A 142 -3.97 7.46 14.87
C THR A 142 -5.47 7.76 14.83
N LYS A 143 -5.98 8.34 13.74
CA LYS A 143 -7.40 8.69 13.59
C LYS A 143 -8.25 7.41 13.48
N SER A 144 -9.25 7.29 14.34
CA SER A 144 -10.08 6.08 14.49
C SER A 144 -11.57 6.32 14.25
N LYS A 145 -11.98 7.57 13.98
CA LYS A 145 -13.35 7.91 13.63
C LYS A 145 -13.44 8.75 12.37
N VAL A 146 -14.53 8.60 11.64
CA VAL A 146 -14.76 9.25 10.34
C VAL A 146 -14.79 10.77 10.46
N GLU A 147 -15.24 11.32 11.58
CA GLU A 147 -15.31 12.77 11.82
C GLU A 147 -13.93 13.42 12.00
N GLN A 148 -12.91 12.63 12.32
CA GLN A 148 -11.53 13.12 12.48
C GLN A 148 -10.82 13.29 11.14
N LEU A 149 -11.41 12.80 10.04
CA LEU A 149 -10.79 12.73 8.73
C LEU A 149 -11.00 14.06 7.98
N GLU A 150 -9.91 14.76 7.73
CA GLU A 150 -9.90 16.10 7.15
C GLU A 150 -9.67 16.08 5.63
N SER A 151 -8.92 15.09 5.14
CA SER A 151 -8.58 14.98 3.72
C SER A 151 -9.07 13.67 3.08
N THR A 152 -9.20 13.68 1.75
CA THR A 152 -9.47 12.47 0.96
C THR A 152 -8.43 11.38 1.20
N ILE A 153 -7.16 11.77 1.32
CA ILE A 153 -6.04 10.87 1.61
C ILE A 153 -6.24 10.15 2.95
N GLU A 154 -6.61 10.87 4.00
CA GLU A 154 -6.85 10.27 5.32
C GLU A 154 -8.02 9.29 5.31
N ARG A 155 -9.03 9.52 4.47
CA ARG A 155 -10.16 8.61 4.30
C ARG A 155 -9.75 7.29 3.66
N TRP A 156 -8.86 7.33 2.67
CA TRP A 156 -8.28 6.11 2.13
C TRP A 156 -7.43 5.35 3.14
N TYR A 157 -6.69 6.04 4.00
CA TYR A 157 -5.93 5.38 5.07
C TYR A 157 -6.82 4.77 6.14
N PHE A 158 -7.89 5.49 6.49
CA PHE A 158 -8.93 4.95 7.34
C PHE A 158 -9.51 3.67 6.73
N PHE A 159 -9.82 3.68 5.44
CA PHE A 159 -10.24 2.49 4.71
C PHE A 159 -9.21 1.35 4.79
N PHE A 160 -7.94 1.58 4.43
CA PHE A 160 -6.91 0.53 4.49
C PHE A 160 -6.71 -0.04 5.89
N LYS A 161 -6.92 0.77 6.93
CA LYS A 161 -6.73 0.36 8.33
C LYS A 161 -7.96 -0.34 8.91
N TYR A 162 -9.16 0.12 8.57
CA TYR A 162 -10.40 -0.25 9.27
C TYR A 162 -11.46 -0.93 8.39
N ALA A 163 -11.25 -1.11 7.08
CA ALA A 163 -12.25 -1.70 6.18
C ALA A 163 -12.80 -3.04 6.68
N GLU A 164 -11.93 -3.95 7.11
CA GLU A 164 -12.33 -5.26 7.66
C GLU A 164 -13.21 -5.12 8.93
N ASN A 165 -13.08 -4.05 9.69
CA ASN A 165 -13.85 -3.81 10.92
C ASN A 165 -15.04 -2.86 10.70
N THR A 166 -15.26 -2.41 9.46
CA THR A 166 -16.30 -1.42 9.15
C THR A 166 -17.68 -2.08 9.20
N THR A 167 -18.61 -1.50 9.95
CA THR A 167 -20.01 -1.94 9.98
C THR A 167 -20.83 -1.25 8.90
N ASP A 168 -22.03 -1.76 8.59
CA ASP A 168 -22.96 -1.09 7.67
C ASP A 168 -23.36 0.33 8.15
N LYS A 169 -23.25 0.62 9.45
CA LYS A 169 -23.49 1.96 10.00
C LYS A 169 -22.32 2.89 9.68
N ASP A 170 -21.09 2.44 9.94
CA ASP A 170 -19.88 3.21 9.62
C ASP A 170 -19.79 3.47 8.12
N LEU A 171 -20.18 2.49 7.30
CA LEU A 171 -20.26 2.64 5.85
C LEU A 171 -21.20 3.79 5.46
N ARG A 172 -22.39 3.93 6.06
CA ARG A 172 -23.31 5.03 5.73
C ARG A 172 -22.66 6.39 5.98
N ASP A 173 -22.00 6.55 7.12
CA ASP A 173 -21.33 7.80 7.50
C ASP A 173 -20.13 8.12 6.59
N ILE A 174 -19.42 7.08 6.11
CA ILE A 174 -18.32 7.22 5.13
C ILE A 174 -18.87 7.59 3.74
N VAL A 175 -19.93 6.93 3.30
CA VAL A 175 -20.53 7.04 1.97
C VAL A 175 -21.24 8.37 1.78
N GLU A 176 -21.94 8.89 2.80
CA GLU A 176 -22.55 10.23 2.75
C GLU A 176 -21.52 11.32 2.44
N LYS A 177 -20.27 11.12 2.85
CA LYS A 177 -19.18 12.07 2.66
C LYS A 177 -18.31 11.76 1.45
N PHE A 178 -18.35 10.53 0.92
CA PHE A 178 -17.39 10.08 -0.10
C PHE A 178 -17.90 8.89 -0.94
N LEU A 179 -18.49 9.19 -2.10
CA LEU A 179 -19.11 8.19 -2.98
C LEU A 179 -18.11 7.15 -3.53
N MET A 180 -16.85 7.53 -3.77
CA MET A 180 -15.83 6.61 -4.29
C MET A 180 -15.45 5.51 -3.30
N LEU A 181 -15.48 5.78 -1.99
CA LEU A 181 -15.21 4.74 -0.99
C LEU A 181 -16.32 3.70 -0.97
N LYS A 182 -17.57 4.09 -1.27
CA LYS A 182 -18.68 3.16 -1.43
C LYS A 182 -18.33 2.07 -2.44
N LEU A 183 -17.90 2.48 -3.63
CA LEU A 183 -17.54 1.55 -4.71
C LEU A 183 -16.44 0.61 -4.26
N THR A 184 -15.43 1.11 -3.54
CA THR A 184 -14.37 0.24 -3.01
C THR A 184 -14.80 -0.71 -1.90
N TYR A 185 -15.79 -0.32 -1.07
CA TYR A 185 -16.37 -1.22 -0.07
C TYR A 185 -17.28 -2.26 -0.71
N ASP A 186 -18.05 -1.90 -1.73
CA ASP A 186 -18.88 -2.81 -2.51
C ASP A 186 -18.00 -3.87 -3.21
N GLU A 187 -16.82 -3.47 -3.71
CA GLU A 187 -15.82 -4.39 -4.28
C GLU A 187 -15.15 -5.29 -3.23
N LEU A 188 -15.14 -4.90 -1.95
CA LEU A 188 -14.66 -5.72 -0.83
C LEU A 188 -15.75 -6.57 -0.17
N ASP A 189 -17.01 -6.37 -0.53
CA ASP A 189 -18.10 -7.17 0.00
C ASP A 189 -17.90 -8.62 -0.44
N LYS A 190 -17.62 -9.50 0.53
CA LYS A 190 -17.34 -10.91 0.26
C LYS A 190 -18.48 -11.60 -0.49
N PHE A 191 -19.72 -11.10 -0.36
CA PHE A 191 -20.88 -11.67 -1.04
C PHE A 191 -20.91 -11.34 -2.53
N SER A 192 -20.13 -10.34 -2.96
CA SER A 192 -19.94 -9.98 -4.38
C SER A 192 -18.88 -10.85 -5.08
N TRP A 193 -18.10 -11.63 -4.33
CA TRP A 193 -17.01 -12.43 -4.88
C TRP A 193 -17.47 -13.84 -5.26
N ASN A 194 -16.92 -14.37 -6.35
CA ASN A 194 -17.14 -15.77 -6.71
C ASN A 194 -16.31 -16.70 -5.82
N GLU A 195 -16.72 -17.96 -5.72
CA GLU A 195 -16.11 -18.97 -4.85
C GLU A 195 -14.62 -19.19 -5.14
N LYS A 196 -14.20 -19.12 -6.41
CA LYS A 196 -12.78 -19.33 -6.77
C LYS A 196 -11.89 -18.21 -6.25
N ASP A 197 -12.32 -16.96 -6.40
CA ASP A 197 -11.55 -15.80 -5.95
C ASP A 197 -11.52 -15.71 -4.41
N LEU A 198 -12.60 -16.13 -3.74
CA LEU A 198 -12.65 -16.26 -2.28
C LEU A 198 -11.66 -17.31 -1.77
N VAL A 199 -11.58 -18.48 -2.41
CA VAL A 199 -10.59 -19.51 -2.04
C VAL A 199 -9.17 -18.98 -2.16
N VAL A 200 -8.83 -18.28 -3.25
CA VAL A 200 -7.50 -17.67 -3.43
C VAL A 200 -7.20 -16.63 -2.35
N TYR A 201 -8.19 -15.81 -1.97
CA TYR A 201 -8.06 -14.86 -0.86
C TYR A 201 -7.82 -15.59 0.48
N GLU A 202 -8.61 -16.62 0.79
CA GLU A 202 -8.50 -17.39 2.04
C GLU A 202 -7.17 -18.14 2.14
N GLU A 203 -6.71 -18.76 1.05
CA GLU A 203 -5.37 -19.36 0.95
C GLU A 203 -4.27 -18.35 1.29
N ARG A 204 -4.40 -17.13 0.74
CA ARG A 204 -3.46 -16.06 1.01
C ARG A 204 -3.47 -15.59 2.47
N VAL A 205 -4.65 -15.50 3.08
CA VAL A 205 -4.79 -15.22 4.52
C VAL A 205 -4.09 -16.31 5.34
N MET A 206 -4.31 -17.58 5.02
CA MET A 206 -3.65 -18.70 5.71
C MET A 206 -2.14 -18.64 5.56
N ASP A 207 -1.62 -18.30 4.38
CA ASP A 207 -0.18 -18.19 4.16
C ASP A 207 0.45 -17.04 4.97
N LEU A 208 -0.21 -15.88 5.03
CA LEU A 208 0.24 -14.77 5.88
C LEU A 208 0.24 -15.15 7.37
N GLN A 209 -0.76 -15.92 7.83
CA GLN A 209 -0.81 -16.44 9.20
C GLN A 209 0.32 -17.44 9.48
N LYS A 210 0.61 -18.35 8.55
CA LYS A 210 1.74 -19.28 8.64
C LYS A 210 3.07 -18.52 8.71
N GLU A 211 3.27 -17.51 7.86
CA GLU A 211 4.47 -16.66 7.87
C GLU A 211 4.65 -15.98 9.23
N ALA A 212 3.57 -15.44 9.82
CA ALA A 212 3.59 -14.82 11.13
C ALA A 212 3.95 -15.82 12.25
N ALA A 213 3.32 -17.01 12.25
CA ALA A 213 3.59 -18.06 13.23
C ALA A 213 5.05 -18.58 13.15
N ILE A 214 5.58 -18.75 11.93
CA ILE A 214 6.99 -19.12 11.72
C ILE A 214 7.93 -18.05 12.28
N LEU A 215 7.60 -16.77 12.08
CA LEU A 215 8.41 -15.66 12.59
C LEU A 215 8.39 -15.60 14.11
N GLU A 216 7.21 -15.78 14.73
CA GLU A 216 7.05 -15.85 16.19
C GLU A 216 7.87 -17.00 16.79
N TYR A 217 7.75 -18.20 16.22
CA TYR A 217 8.55 -19.35 16.65
C TYR A 217 10.06 -19.10 16.57
N LYS A 218 10.54 -18.46 15.48
CA LYS A 218 11.96 -18.08 15.34
C LYS A 218 12.40 -17.06 16.39
N LEU A 219 11.52 -16.13 16.77
CA LEU A 219 11.81 -15.14 17.81
C LEU A 219 11.91 -15.81 19.19
N ASP A 220 11.05 -16.77 19.48
CA ASP A 220 11.08 -17.50 20.75
C ASP A 220 12.33 -18.37 20.88
N LEU A 221 12.73 -19.07 19.82
CA LEU A 221 14.02 -19.78 19.77
C LEU A 221 15.18 -18.83 20.02
N ALA A 222 15.21 -17.68 19.34
CA ALA A 222 16.29 -16.70 19.48
C ALA A 222 16.36 -16.10 20.90
N LYS A 223 15.21 -15.83 21.54
CA LYS A 223 15.16 -15.41 22.95
C LYS A 223 15.71 -16.49 23.87
N GLY A 224 15.32 -17.75 23.64
CA GLY A 224 15.80 -18.89 24.41
C GLY A 224 17.33 -19.07 24.31
N GLU A 225 17.89 -18.93 23.11
CA GLU A 225 19.34 -18.95 22.89
C GLU A 225 20.05 -17.75 23.54
N GLY A 226 19.46 -16.55 23.44
CA GLY A 226 20.00 -15.34 24.08
C GLY A 226 20.08 -15.46 25.61
N ILE A 227 19.07 -16.05 26.25
CA ILE A 227 19.08 -16.30 27.70
C ILE A 227 20.20 -17.28 28.08
N LYS A 228 20.44 -18.32 27.27
CA LYS A 228 21.51 -19.30 27.53
C LYS A 228 22.92 -18.73 27.37
N ILE A 229 23.12 -17.79 26.44
CA ILE A 229 24.42 -17.16 26.20
C ILE A 229 24.75 -16.07 27.24
N GLY A 230 23.72 -15.45 27.83
CA GLY A 230 23.88 -14.41 28.85
C GLY A 230 24.10 -14.92 30.28
N GLN A 231 24.10 -16.24 30.50
CA GLN A 231 24.46 -16.90 31.77
C GLN A 231 25.94 -17.31 31.76
#